data_AF-A0A8C9CGI7-F1
#
_entry.id   AF-A0A8C9CGI7-F1
#
_cell.length_a   1.000
_cell.length_b   1.000
_cell.length_c   1.000
_cell.angle_alpha   90.00
_cell.angle_beta   90.00
_cell.angle_gamma   90.00
#
_symmetry.space_group_name_H-M   'P 1'
#
loop_
_entity.id
_entity.type
_entity.pdbx_description
1 polymer ?
#
loop_
_entity_poly.entity_id
_entity_poly.type
_entity_poly.pdbx_seq_one_letter_code
_entity_poly.pdbx_strand_id
1 'polypeptide(L)' 'MKKKTLYTLNVGDQDYEDMEGEENKDNTAAIGLLYNEADRCPICLSCLLEKEIGFPESCNHVFCLTCILKWAERIFT' A
#
# COMPACT_ATOMS: atom_id res chain seq x y z
N MET A 1 12.54 11.53 26.32
CA MET A 1 11.49 10.51 26.16
C MET A 1 10.98 10.60 24.73
N LYS A 2 11.16 9.55 23.90
CA LYS A 2 10.80 9.57 22.48
C LYS A 2 9.29 9.32 22.36
N LYS A 3 8.53 10.34 21.95
CA LYS A 3 7.09 10.26 21.65
C LYS A 3 6.88 9.32 20.46
N LYS A 4 6.37 8.12 20.73
CA LYS A 4 5.91 7.18 19.70
C LYS A 4 4.52 7.65 19.29
N THR A 5 4.45 8.38 18.18
CA THR A 5 3.18 8.72 17.54
C THR A 5 2.64 7.44 16.91
N LEU A 6 1.75 6.75 17.63
CA LEU A 6 0.88 5.74 17.05
C LEU A 6 -0.14 6.49 16.20
N TYR A 7 0.00 6.39 14.89
CA TYR A 7 -0.98 6.91 13.93
C TYR A 7 -2.12 5.90 13.84
N THR A 8 -3.13 6.08 14.68
CA THR A 8 -4.44 5.44 14.47
C THR A 8 -5.09 6.17 13.30
N LEU A 9 -5.11 5.56 12.11
CA LEU A 9 -5.80 6.12 10.96
C LEU A 9 -7.29 5.83 11.11
N ASN A 10 -8.10 6.90 11.05
CA ASN A 10 -9.53 6.92 11.30
C ASN A 10 -10.31 5.98 10.38
N VAL A 11 -11.27 5.26 10.97
CA VAL A 11 -12.41 4.66 10.29
C VAL A 11 -13.23 5.81 9.72
N GLY A 12 -13.20 5.98 8.40
CA GLY A 12 -14.15 6.81 7.68
C GLY A 12 -15.29 5.91 7.22
N ASP A 13 -16.49 6.17 7.73
CA ASP A 13 -17.74 5.62 7.23
C ASP A 13 -17.85 5.92 5.73
N GLN A 14 -18.03 4.90 4.91
CA GLN A 14 -18.37 5.07 3.50
C GLN A 14 -19.52 4.13 3.15
N ASP A 15 -20.71 4.71 3.15
CA ASP A 15 -21.96 4.20 2.61
C ASP A 15 -21.88 4.22 1.08
N TYR A 16 -21.87 3.05 0.45
CA TYR A 16 -21.94 2.90 -1.00
C TYR A 16 -22.94 1.80 -1.36
N GLU A 17 -23.90 2.16 -2.21
CA GLU A 17 -25.04 1.35 -2.59
C GLU A 17 -24.66 0.13 -3.44
N ASP A 18 -25.45 -0.91 -3.22
CA ASP A 18 -25.49 -2.22 -3.85
C ASP A 18 -25.67 -2.14 -5.38
N MET A 19 -24.78 -2.77 -6.14
CA MET A 19 -25.04 -3.13 -7.53
C MET A 19 -24.44 -4.51 -7.83
N GLU A 20 -25.33 -5.49 -7.96
CA GLU A 20 -24.99 -6.88 -8.28
C GLU A 20 -24.53 -7.04 -9.75
N GLY A 21 -23.42 -7.74 -9.95
CA GLY A 21 -22.94 -8.16 -11.26
C GLY A 21 -21.96 -9.34 -11.14
N GLU A 22 -22.46 -10.55 -11.40
CA GLU A 22 -21.63 -11.75 -11.59
C GLU A 22 -20.81 -11.66 -12.89
N GLU A 23 -19.48 -11.85 -12.83
CA GLU A 23 -18.75 -12.77 -13.71
C GLU A 23 -17.31 -13.04 -13.21
N ASN A 24 -17.08 -14.28 -12.77
CA ASN A 24 -15.93 -15.16 -12.98
C ASN A 24 -14.52 -14.57 -13.34
N LYS A 25 -13.50 -15.08 -12.61
CA LYS A 25 -12.03 -15.06 -12.84
C LYS A 25 -11.26 -13.78 -12.50
N ASP A 26 -10.88 -13.66 -11.24
CA ASP A 26 -9.48 -13.64 -10.76
C ASP A 26 -9.50 -13.22 -9.28
N ASN A 27 -9.16 -14.16 -8.38
CA ASN A 27 -9.11 -13.93 -6.93
C ASN A 27 -8.08 -12.85 -6.51
N THR A 28 -7.29 -12.35 -7.46
CA THR A 28 -6.30 -11.28 -7.25
C THR A 28 -6.92 -9.88 -7.35
N ALA A 29 -8.06 -9.73 -8.05
CA ALA A 29 -8.72 -8.43 -8.26
C ALA A 29 -9.58 -7.98 -7.06
N ALA A 30 -10.15 -8.92 -6.30
CA ALA A 30 -11.00 -8.58 -5.15
C ALA A 30 -10.21 -7.96 -3.97
N ILE A 31 -8.94 -8.36 -3.78
CA ILE A 31 -8.02 -7.69 -2.83
C ILE A 31 -7.67 -6.28 -3.34
N GLY A 32 -7.81 -6.04 -4.65
CA GLY A 32 -7.73 -4.76 -5.34
C GLY A 32 -8.65 -3.68 -4.76
N LEU A 33 -9.89 -4.07 -4.43
CA LEU A 33 -10.97 -3.14 -4.10
C LEU A 33 -11.04 -2.77 -2.61
N LEU A 34 -10.46 -3.60 -1.73
CA LEU A 34 -10.48 -3.38 -0.28
C LEU A 34 -9.47 -2.33 0.20
N TYR A 35 -8.45 -2.03 -0.59
CA TYR A 35 -7.37 -1.11 -0.22
C TYR A 35 -7.24 -0.01 -1.25
N ASN A 36 -7.18 1.24 -0.75
CA ASN A 36 -6.96 2.40 -1.60
C ASN A 36 -5.66 2.19 -2.41
N GLU A 37 -5.64 2.67 -3.64
CA GLU A 37 -4.45 2.62 -4.48
C GLU A 37 -3.27 3.38 -3.84
N ALA A 38 -3.55 4.38 -3.01
CA ALA A 38 -2.57 5.08 -2.18
C ALA A 38 -1.88 4.18 -1.12
N ASP A 39 -2.53 3.07 -0.72
CA ASP A 39 -2.00 2.13 0.26
C ASP A 39 -1.21 0.99 -0.40
N ARG A 40 -0.91 1.09 -1.69
CA ARG A 40 -0.16 0.08 -2.43
C ARG A 40 1.24 0.55 -2.74
N CYS A 41 2.18 -0.39 -2.72
CA CYS A 41 3.52 -0.13 -3.17
C CYS A 41 3.52 0.17 -4.68
N PRO A 42 4.04 1.32 -5.14
CA PRO A 42 4.06 1.64 -6.58
C PRO A 42 4.91 0.68 -7.42
N ILE A 43 5.78 -0.13 -6.79
CA ILE A 43 6.67 -1.09 -7.48
C ILE A 43 6.03 -2.47 -7.62
N CYS A 44 5.44 -3.00 -6.54
CA CYS A 44 4.94 -4.38 -6.52
C CYS A 44 3.42 -4.49 -6.37
N LEU A 45 2.72 -3.35 -6.32
CA LEU A 45 1.27 -3.21 -6.20
C LEU A 45 0.64 -3.92 -4.99
N SER A 46 1.47 -4.41 -4.08
CA SER A 46 1.03 -5.06 -2.85
C SER A 46 0.65 -4.02 -1.81
N CYS A 47 -0.36 -4.34 -1.00
CA CYS A 47 -0.77 -3.51 0.13
C CYS A 47 0.42 -3.25 1.08
N LEU A 48 0.59 -1.99 1.48
CA LEU A 48 1.59 -1.47 2.41
C LEU A 48 1.12 -1.54 3.87
N LEU A 49 -0.19 -1.70 4.10
CA LEU A 49 -0.72 -1.88 5.44
C LEU A 49 -0.05 -3.10 6.08
N GLU A 50 0.32 -2.92 7.36
CA GLU A 50 1.01 -3.93 8.18
C GLU A 50 2.42 -4.33 7.69
N LYS A 51 2.98 -3.67 6.68
CA LYS A 51 4.34 -3.94 6.18
C LYS A 51 5.32 -2.86 6.60
N GLU A 52 6.59 -3.24 6.63
CA GLU A 52 7.68 -2.28 6.72
C GLU A 52 7.74 -1.46 5.42
N ILE A 53 7.75 -0.14 5.60
CA ILE A 53 7.78 0.82 4.51
C ILE A 53 9.12 1.56 4.49
N GLY A 54 9.53 2.01 3.32
CA GLY A 54 10.71 2.84 3.13
C GLY A 54 10.41 4.08 2.30
N PHE A 55 11.21 5.12 2.53
CA PHE A 55 11.10 6.43 1.91
C PHE A 55 12.45 6.77 1.27
N PRO A 56 12.51 7.07 -0.04
CA PRO A 56 13.73 7.59 -0.64
C PRO A 56 14.04 8.99 -0.10
N GLU A 57 15.31 9.34 0.03
CA GLU A 57 15.69 10.72 0.40
C GLU A 57 15.38 11.72 -0.72
N SER A 58 15.31 11.24 -1.96
CA SER A 58 15.08 12.06 -3.15
C SER A 58 13.62 12.45 -3.39
N CYS A 59 12.65 11.81 -2.70
CA CYS A 59 11.23 12.10 -2.88
C CYS A 59 10.37 11.61 -1.71
N ASN A 60 9.18 12.20 -1.52
CA ASN A 60 8.24 11.83 -0.45
C ASN A 60 7.37 10.60 -0.76
N HIS A 61 7.78 9.73 -1.68
CA HIS A 61 7.01 8.55 -2.05
C HIS A 61 7.25 7.39 -1.07
N VAL A 62 6.22 6.56 -0.88
CA VAL A 62 6.26 5.41 0.03
C VAL A 62 6.32 4.12 -0.77
N PHE A 63 7.22 3.23 -0.36
CA PHE A 63 7.37 1.90 -0.98
C PHE A 63 7.44 0.82 0.08
N CYS A 64 7.22 -0.43 -0.34
CA CYS A 64 7.52 -1.59 0.48
C CYS A 64 9.03 -1.66 0.74
N LEU A 65 9.48 -2.00 1.95
CA LEU A 65 10.90 -2.04 2.31
C LEU A 65 11.71 -2.92 1.33
N THR A 66 11.20 -4.11 1.01
CA THR A 66 11.83 -5.03 0.05
C THR A 66 12.03 -4.39 -1.33
N CYS A 67 11.09 -3.57 -1.76
CA CYS A 67 11.07 -2.96 -3.08
C CYS A 67 12.13 -1.85 -3.17
N ILE A 68 12.20 -0.99 -2.16
CA ILE A 68 13.15 0.12 -2.14
C ILE A 68 14.59 -0.35 -1.96
N LEU A 69 14.83 -1.40 -1.15
CA LEU A 69 16.16 -1.97 -0.98
C LEU A 69 16.69 -2.59 -2.28
N LYS A 70 15.88 -3.40 -2.96
CA LYS A 70 16.23 -3.97 -4.27
C LYS A 70 16.45 -2.92 -5.36
N TRP A 71 15.77 -1.78 -5.25
CA TRP A 71 15.98 -0.66 -6.16
C TRP A 71 17.32 0.02 -5.87
N ALA A 72 17.61 0.31 -4.60
CA ALA A 72 18.89 0.88 -4.17
C ALA A 72 20.08 0.00 -4.60
N GLU A 73 20.00 -1.31 -4.37
CA GLU A 73 21.05 -2.27 -4.78
C GLU A 73 21.43 -2.14 -6.26
N ARG A 74 20.45 -1.96 -7.16
CA ARG A 74 20.71 -1.82 -8.61
C ARG A 74 21.35 -0.50 -9.00
N ILE A 75 21.14 0.56 -8.22
CA ILE A 75 21.73 1.88 -8.50
C ILE A 75 23.21 1.91 -8.07
N PHE A 76 23.60 1.08 -7.12
CA PHE A 76 24.97 1.03 -6.59
C PHE A 76 25.85 -0.08 -7.22
N THR A 77 25.36 -0.80 -8.21
CA THR A 77 26.10 -1.79 -9.01
C THR A 77 26.30 -1.30 -10.43
#